data_AF-A0A8J7TY09-F1
#
_entry.id   AF-A0A8J7TY09-F1
#
_cell.length_a   1.000
_cell.length_b   1.000
_cell.length_c   1.000
_cell.angle_alpha   90.00
_cell.angle_beta   90.00
_cell.angle_gamma   90.00
#
_symmetry.space_group_name_H-M   'P 1'
#
loop_
_entity.id
_entity.type
_entity.pdbx_description
1 polymer ?
#
loop_
_entity_poly.entity_id
_entity_poly.type
_entity_poly.pdbx_seq_one_letter_code
_entity_poly.pdbx_strand_id
1 'polypeptide(L)'
;LELDTPSFLRFAGEGVRERFQEARRWLADRQELIHQWIKRLPEDAWVRTPSTADPEPIRRVGLVPDVAHTLAYADLVLAWGLTRFAEHTPAERVRQAAITALPADDAVHSILREGFEFRIAQVREGKPPRGPLPAGLLARIDRLSGLPRYAVDKLREHSRVLEPTARIGGYQESIFRKSAVFAATPAAILDATPADRRNDEVERLLRAEAARAGRPRLAEAVGAALDYAVELSEAGASVVFEYLPGALDAAREQPAIVARLIEKGLAAAAQWDRADVARELAARFLDLASGRSAWEVAEAPTGQVFRALRRLGLKADADRVLHEVAERVLQGEPIDRLRAARPADWPAALRVLLYAAAGWYYAGRDEEAHAVLDQARKDLFASTPTAKDRTALALAYAATLGQAPVRVALGRLEEVFQRLKGIDVGGSTNAYYSLQPLMLVETAVRAVVSEDFALGPEVRAWLDADELSVRRRIRDELKEVMAGQGL
;
A
#
# COMPACT_ATOMS: atom_id res chain seq x y z
N LEU A 1 28.65 -18.38 -13.55
CA LEU A 1 28.41 -17.16 -12.72
C LEU A 1 27.55 -16.11 -13.44
N GLU A 2 27.57 -15.99 -14.79
CA GLU A 2 26.69 -15.04 -15.52
C GLU A 2 25.24 -15.53 -15.78
N LEU A 3 24.94 -16.81 -15.52
CA LEU A 3 23.59 -17.37 -15.73
C LEU A 3 22.59 -17.02 -14.61
N ASP A 4 23.06 -16.62 -13.43
CA ASP A 4 22.20 -16.23 -12.30
C ASP A 4 21.81 -14.75 -12.32
N THR A 5 22.26 -13.99 -13.31
CA THR A 5 21.90 -12.58 -13.49
C THR A 5 20.69 -12.47 -14.43
N PRO A 6 19.54 -11.94 -13.98
CA PRO A 6 18.38 -11.70 -14.82
C PRO A 6 18.73 -11.03 -16.15
N SER A 7 18.08 -11.43 -17.24
CA SER A 7 18.40 -10.98 -18.60
C SER A 7 18.36 -9.46 -18.76
N PHE A 8 17.44 -8.75 -18.08
CA PHE A 8 17.38 -7.29 -18.11
C PHE A 8 18.59 -6.60 -17.47
N LEU A 9 19.24 -7.21 -16.46
CA LEU A 9 20.48 -6.69 -15.86
C LEU A 9 21.70 -6.87 -16.77
N ARG A 10 21.59 -7.69 -17.82
CA ARG A 10 22.67 -7.83 -18.81
C ARG A 10 22.80 -6.59 -19.67
N PHE A 11 21.68 -5.90 -19.91
CA PHE A 11 21.61 -4.66 -20.69
C PHE A 11 21.73 -3.40 -19.83
N ALA A 12 21.64 -3.53 -18.51
CA ALA A 12 21.81 -2.43 -17.58
C ALA A 12 23.31 -2.15 -17.34
N GLY A 13 23.70 -0.87 -17.26
CA GLY A 13 25.07 -0.46 -16.95
C GLY A 13 25.57 -0.96 -15.59
N GLU A 14 26.88 -0.92 -15.37
CA GLU A 14 27.54 -1.47 -14.16
C GLU A 14 26.89 -0.98 -12.85
N GLY A 15 26.52 0.31 -12.77
CA GLY A 15 25.88 0.88 -11.58
C GLY A 15 24.54 0.24 -11.19
N VAL A 16 23.79 -0.32 -12.13
CA VAL A 16 22.52 -1.02 -11.82
C VAL A 16 22.78 -2.38 -11.19
N ARG A 17 23.81 -3.09 -11.66
CA ARG A 17 24.21 -4.38 -11.06
C ARG A 17 24.70 -4.19 -9.64
N GLU A 18 25.51 -3.16 -9.39
CA GLU A 18 25.98 -2.84 -8.03
C GLU A 18 24.82 -2.56 -7.07
N ARG A 19 23.87 -1.72 -7.47
CA ARG A 19 22.65 -1.41 -6.69
C ARG A 19 21.85 -2.66 -6.35
N PHE A 20 21.61 -3.53 -7.34
CA PHE A 20 20.91 -4.78 -7.13
C PHE A 20 21.65 -5.69 -6.12
N GLN A 21 22.98 -5.80 -6.23
CA GLN A 21 23.78 -6.61 -5.30
C GLN A 21 23.86 -6.00 -3.89
N GLU A 22 23.87 -4.67 -3.75
CA GLU A 22 23.77 -3.99 -2.46
C GLU A 22 22.41 -4.24 -1.79
N ALA A 23 21.30 -4.07 -2.52
CA ALA A 23 19.95 -4.33 -2.03
C ALA A 23 19.75 -5.80 -1.60
N ARG A 24 20.23 -6.74 -2.43
CA ARG A 24 20.23 -8.18 -2.13
C ARG A 24 20.97 -8.50 -0.84
N ARG A 25 22.22 -8.04 -0.70
CA ARG A 25 23.05 -8.28 0.49
C ARG A 25 22.39 -7.70 1.74
N TRP A 26 21.92 -6.46 1.65
CA TRP A 26 21.22 -5.82 2.77
C TRP A 26 20.05 -6.67 3.25
N LEU A 27 19.19 -7.16 2.35
CA LEU A 27 18.03 -7.96 2.74
C LEU A 27 18.42 -9.29 3.40
N ALA A 28 19.48 -9.94 2.91
CA ALA A 28 20.00 -11.17 3.50
C ALA A 28 20.54 -10.97 4.93
N ASP A 29 21.10 -9.79 5.21
CA ASP A 29 21.78 -9.49 6.47
C ASP A 29 20.85 -8.83 7.52
N ARG A 30 19.66 -8.35 7.15
CA ARG A 30 18.80 -7.55 8.06
C ARG A 30 17.84 -8.34 8.94
N GLN A 31 17.74 -9.65 8.77
CA GLN A 31 16.84 -10.48 9.56
C GLN A 31 17.05 -10.29 11.07
N GLU A 32 18.29 -10.44 11.55
CA GLU A 32 18.60 -10.33 12.99
C GLU A 32 18.31 -8.94 13.54
N LEU A 33 18.61 -7.89 12.77
CA LEU A 33 18.32 -6.51 13.18
C LEU A 33 16.81 -6.28 13.33
N ILE A 34 16.01 -6.75 12.38
CA ILE A 34 14.54 -6.67 12.44
C ILE A 34 14.03 -7.48 13.63
N HIS A 35 14.60 -8.66 13.89
CA HIS A 35 14.24 -9.49 15.04
C HIS A 35 14.52 -8.79 16.37
N GLN A 36 15.70 -8.19 16.52
CA GLN A 36 16.06 -7.41 17.72
C GLN A 36 15.13 -6.21 17.92
N TRP A 37 14.72 -5.55 16.82
CA TRP A 37 13.74 -4.48 16.88
C TRP A 37 12.36 -4.98 17.37
N ILE A 38 11.83 -6.05 16.76
CA ILE A 38 10.52 -6.64 17.14
C ILE A 38 10.53 -7.09 18.61
N LYS A 39 11.63 -7.69 19.08
CA LYS A 39 11.78 -8.13 20.48
C LYS A 39 11.73 -6.99 21.51
N ARG A 40 12.00 -5.74 21.10
CA ARG A 40 11.93 -4.54 21.96
C ARG A 40 10.53 -3.92 22.03
N LEU A 41 9.61 -4.29 21.14
CA LEU A 41 8.26 -3.70 21.08
C LEU A 41 7.43 -3.79 22.37
N PRO A 42 7.56 -4.83 23.22
CA PRO A 42 6.87 -4.83 24.52
C PRO A 42 7.25 -3.65 25.43
N GLU A 43 8.44 -3.04 25.26
CA GLU A 43 8.84 -1.82 25.99
C GLU A 43 7.94 -0.62 25.66
N ASP A 44 7.38 -0.62 24.45
CA ASP A 44 6.56 0.44 23.86
C ASP A 44 5.04 0.22 24.06
N ALA A 45 4.64 -0.95 24.60
CA ALA A 45 3.24 -1.26 24.82
C ALA A 45 2.63 -0.36 25.91
N TRP A 46 1.38 0.05 25.70
CA TRP A 46 0.63 0.86 26.69
C TRP A 46 0.44 0.08 28.00
N VAL A 47 0.16 -1.23 27.91
CA VAL A 47 0.09 -2.12 29.07
C VAL A 47 1.45 -2.79 29.27
N ARG A 48 2.13 -2.45 30.37
CA ARG A 48 3.36 -3.12 30.77
C ARG A 48 3.04 -4.30 31.67
N THR A 49 3.42 -5.50 31.25
CA THR A 49 3.46 -6.67 32.12
C THR A 49 4.76 -6.66 32.94
N PRO A 50 4.71 -6.91 34.26
CA PRO A 50 5.92 -7.17 35.04
C PRO A 50 6.73 -8.32 34.40
N SER A 51 8.06 -8.29 34.47
CA SER A 51 8.90 -9.35 33.87
C SER A 51 8.63 -10.75 34.44
N THR A 52 7.97 -10.84 35.59
CA THR A 52 7.65 -12.09 36.30
C THR A 52 6.23 -12.60 36.02
N ALA A 53 5.37 -11.83 35.34
CA ALA A 53 4.00 -12.21 35.08
C ALA A 53 3.88 -12.89 33.71
N ASP A 54 3.05 -13.94 33.62
CA ASP A 54 2.70 -14.56 32.34
C ASP A 54 1.88 -13.56 31.49
N PRO A 55 2.40 -13.11 30.34
CA PRO A 55 1.66 -12.18 29.47
C PRO A 55 0.50 -12.86 28.72
N GLU A 56 0.40 -14.19 28.74
CA GLU A 56 -0.57 -14.98 27.96
C GLU A 56 -2.02 -14.49 28.09
N PRO A 57 -2.57 -14.24 29.31
CA PRO A 57 -3.98 -13.85 29.44
C PRO A 57 -4.27 -12.49 28.80
N ILE A 58 -3.30 -11.58 28.89
CA ILE A 58 -3.38 -10.20 28.39
C ILE A 58 -3.10 -10.17 26.88
N ARG A 59 -2.25 -11.08 26.38
CA ARG A 59 -1.98 -11.26 24.95
C ARG A 59 -3.21 -11.77 24.21
N ARG A 60 -3.95 -12.73 24.79
CA ARG A 60 -5.18 -13.27 24.19
C ARG A 60 -6.28 -12.23 23.95
N VAL A 61 -6.26 -11.13 24.70
CA VAL A 61 -7.18 -9.99 24.51
C VAL A 61 -6.56 -8.84 23.71
N GLY A 62 -5.34 -9.03 23.19
CA GLY A 62 -4.64 -8.11 22.30
C GLY A 62 -4.02 -6.89 22.98
N LEU A 63 -3.87 -6.90 24.30
CA LEU A 63 -3.35 -5.75 25.06
C LEU A 63 -1.82 -5.67 25.08
N VAL A 64 -1.13 -6.77 24.77
CA VAL A 64 0.32 -6.83 24.59
C VAL A 64 0.65 -7.48 23.25
N PRO A 65 1.72 -7.03 22.57
CA PRO A 65 2.10 -7.57 21.26
C PRO A 65 2.56 -9.02 21.34
N ASP A 66 2.15 -9.85 20.37
CA ASP A 66 2.68 -11.21 20.21
C ASP A 66 4.01 -11.18 19.45
N VAL A 67 5.11 -11.14 20.20
CA VAL A 67 6.47 -11.06 19.63
C VAL A 67 6.80 -12.31 18.79
N ALA A 68 6.45 -13.50 19.26
CA ALA A 68 6.87 -14.75 18.62
C ALA A 68 6.23 -14.91 17.24
N HIS A 69 4.92 -14.74 17.14
CA HIS A 69 4.23 -14.84 15.85
C HIS A 69 4.53 -13.63 14.95
N THR A 70 4.72 -12.43 15.52
CA THR A 70 5.16 -11.26 14.75
C THR A 70 6.53 -11.50 14.08
N LEU A 71 7.49 -12.13 14.78
CA LEU A 71 8.78 -12.52 14.18
C LEU A 71 8.58 -13.49 13.01
N ALA A 72 7.72 -14.51 13.17
CA ALA A 72 7.48 -15.49 12.12
C ALA A 72 6.81 -14.87 10.88
N TYR A 73 5.86 -13.94 11.05
CA TYR A 73 5.29 -13.22 9.91
C TYR A 73 6.30 -12.26 9.25
N ALA A 74 7.17 -11.61 10.03
CA ALA A 74 8.26 -10.82 9.48
C ALA A 74 9.21 -11.68 8.63
N ASP A 75 9.49 -12.91 9.08
CA ASP A 75 10.29 -13.88 8.33
C ASP A 75 9.60 -14.32 7.02
N LEU A 76 8.27 -14.50 7.00
CA LEU A 76 7.54 -14.78 5.75
C LEU A 76 7.64 -13.62 4.75
N VAL A 77 7.59 -12.37 5.23
CA VAL A 77 7.80 -11.17 4.41
C VAL A 77 9.24 -11.10 3.88
N LEU A 78 10.24 -11.40 4.72
CA LEU A 78 11.65 -11.47 4.31
C LEU A 78 11.88 -12.58 3.30
N ALA A 79 11.30 -13.76 3.48
CA ALA A 79 11.39 -14.88 2.55
C ALA A 79 10.79 -14.52 1.18
N TRP A 80 9.66 -13.81 1.15
CA TRP A 80 9.10 -13.26 -0.08
C TRP A 80 10.07 -12.28 -0.76
N GLY A 81 10.65 -11.35 -0.01
CA GLY A 81 11.62 -10.40 -0.56
C GLY A 81 12.91 -11.06 -1.07
N LEU A 82 13.44 -12.04 -0.35
CA LEU A 82 14.61 -12.82 -0.78
C LEU A 82 14.31 -13.61 -2.05
N THR A 83 13.10 -14.17 -2.17
CA THR A 83 12.65 -14.86 -3.39
C THR A 83 12.59 -13.91 -4.58
N ARG A 84 12.21 -12.63 -4.38
CA ARG A 84 12.25 -11.60 -5.44
C ARG A 84 13.66 -11.34 -5.98
N PHE A 85 14.69 -11.52 -5.14
CA PHE A 85 16.10 -11.43 -5.54
C PHE A 85 16.70 -12.75 -6.04
N ALA A 86 15.90 -13.81 -6.18
CA ALA A 86 16.34 -15.16 -6.48
C ALA A 86 17.29 -15.79 -5.42
N GLU A 87 17.24 -15.29 -4.16
CA GLU A 87 17.95 -15.87 -3.02
C GLU A 87 17.24 -17.12 -2.49
N HIS A 88 17.14 -18.17 -3.30
CA HIS A 88 16.31 -19.34 -2.98
C HIS A 88 16.73 -20.05 -1.69
N THR A 89 18.04 -20.25 -1.44
CA THR A 89 18.50 -20.93 -0.23
C THR A 89 18.28 -20.11 1.05
N PRO A 90 18.66 -18.82 1.13
CA PRO A 90 18.27 -17.98 2.26
C PRO A 90 16.75 -17.87 2.43
N ALA A 91 15.99 -17.66 1.35
CA ALA A 91 14.54 -17.56 1.39
C ALA A 91 13.90 -18.82 1.98
N GLU A 92 14.31 -20.01 1.53
CA GLU A 92 13.78 -21.29 1.99
C GLU A 92 14.07 -21.55 3.46
N ARG A 93 15.29 -21.22 3.92
CA ARG A 93 15.68 -21.34 5.33
C ARG A 93 14.83 -20.44 6.23
N VAL A 94 14.65 -19.17 5.85
CA VAL A 94 13.83 -18.21 6.60
C VAL A 94 12.35 -18.63 6.58
N ARG A 95 11.84 -19.05 5.41
CA ARG A 95 10.48 -19.57 5.24
C ARG A 95 10.20 -20.76 6.15
N GLN A 96 11.10 -21.75 6.17
CA GLN A 96 10.92 -22.97 6.95
C GLN A 96 10.92 -22.68 8.45
N ALA A 97 11.81 -21.79 8.93
CA ALA A 97 11.82 -21.35 10.32
C ALA A 97 10.49 -20.68 10.72
N ALA A 98 9.97 -19.78 9.88
CA ALA A 98 8.70 -19.10 10.11
C ALA A 98 7.52 -20.07 10.18
N ILE A 99 7.45 -21.04 9.26
CA ILE A 99 6.37 -22.04 9.21
C ILE A 99 6.37 -22.93 10.44
N THR A 100 7.55 -23.30 10.94
CA THR A 100 7.69 -24.08 12.16
C THR A 100 7.29 -23.29 13.41
N ALA A 101 7.49 -21.97 13.42
CA ALA A 101 7.12 -21.10 14.54
C ALA A 101 5.62 -20.76 14.57
N LEU A 102 4.89 -20.92 13.47
CA LEU A 102 3.45 -20.65 13.39
C LEU A 102 2.63 -21.93 13.61
N PRO A 103 1.72 -21.97 14.62
CA PRO A 103 0.95 -23.16 14.93
C PRO A 103 0.01 -23.54 13.77
N ALA A 104 0.08 -24.79 13.33
CA ALA A 104 -0.68 -25.29 12.18
C ALA A 104 -2.15 -25.58 12.52
N ASP A 105 -2.44 -25.83 13.80
CA ASP A 105 -3.75 -26.11 14.37
C ASP A 105 -4.59 -24.84 14.62
N ASP A 106 -3.95 -23.68 14.74
CA ASP A 106 -4.65 -22.41 14.76
C ASP A 106 -5.11 -21.99 13.35
N ALA A 107 -6.39 -21.69 13.22
CA ALA A 107 -7.00 -21.39 11.92
C ALA A 107 -6.48 -20.09 11.30
N VAL A 108 -6.18 -19.06 12.09
CA VAL A 108 -5.66 -17.77 11.61
C VAL A 108 -4.25 -17.95 11.08
N HIS A 109 -3.39 -18.59 11.89
CA HIS A 109 -2.00 -18.84 11.51
C HIS A 109 -1.89 -19.73 10.29
N SER A 110 -2.65 -20.83 10.25
CA SER A 110 -2.69 -21.76 9.12
C SER A 110 -3.11 -21.07 7.82
N ILE A 111 -4.16 -20.23 7.85
CA ILE A 111 -4.65 -19.50 6.67
C ILE A 111 -3.64 -18.47 6.18
N LEU A 112 -3.12 -17.62 7.08
CA LEU A 112 -2.20 -16.56 6.69
C LEU A 112 -0.87 -17.13 6.17
N ARG A 113 -0.38 -18.19 6.80
CA ARG A 113 0.81 -18.94 6.36
C ARG A 113 0.65 -19.45 4.92
N GLU A 114 -0.44 -20.14 4.63
CA GLU A 114 -0.73 -20.65 3.28
C GLU A 114 -0.85 -19.52 2.24
N GLY A 115 -1.43 -18.38 2.64
CA GLY A 115 -1.47 -17.18 1.80
C GLY A 115 -0.08 -16.65 1.44
N PHE A 116 0.82 -16.54 2.41
CA PHE A 116 2.22 -16.15 2.16
C PHE A 116 2.97 -17.20 1.34
N GLU A 117 2.81 -18.49 1.63
CA GLU A 117 3.43 -19.57 0.86
C GLU A 117 3.01 -19.54 -0.61
N PHE A 118 1.73 -19.30 -0.88
CA PHE A 118 1.23 -19.11 -2.24
C PHE A 118 1.93 -17.94 -2.95
N ARG A 119 2.06 -16.79 -2.27
CA ARG A 119 2.70 -15.60 -2.85
C ARG A 119 4.20 -15.77 -3.06
N ILE A 120 4.89 -16.46 -2.15
CA ILE A 120 6.31 -16.84 -2.29
C ILE A 120 6.47 -17.80 -3.48
N ALA A 121 5.60 -18.81 -3.61
CA ALA A 121 5.62 -19.74 -4.72
C ALA A 121 5.38 -19.04 -6.07
N GLN A 122 4.43 -18.11 -6.15
CA GLN A 122 4.20 -17.29 -7.35
C GLN A 122 5.48 -16.58 -7.80
N VAL A 123 6.17 -15.89 -6.88
CA VAL A 123 7.42 -15.18 -7.20
C VAL A 123 8.51 -16.16 -7.63
N ARG A 124 8.66 -17.30 -6.92
CA ARG A 124 9.64 -18.34 -7.26
C ARG A 124 9.43 -18.91 -8.67
N GLU A 125 8.17 -19.02 -9.10
CA GLU A 125 7.78 -19.46 -10.43
C GLU A 125 7.90 -18.35 -11.51
N GLY A 126 8.38 -17.17 -11.14
CA GLY A 126 8.46 -16.00 -12.04
C GLY A 126 7.10 -15.43 -12.41
N LYS A 127 6.02 -15.82 -11.71
CA LYS A 127 4.68 -15.30 -11.95
C LYS A 127 4.54 -13.93 -11.26
N PRO A 128 3.93 -12.94 -11.93
CA PRO A 128 3.62 -11.67 -11.26
C PRO A 128 2.69 -11.93 -10.06
N PRO A 129 2.94 -11.28 -8.90
CA PRO A 129 2.09 -11.43 -7.72
C PRO A 129 0.78 -10.66 -7.94
N ARG A 130 -0.16 -11.28 -8.67
CA ARG A 130 -1.47 -10.69 -9.01
C ARG A 130 -2.57 -11.73 -8.86
N GLY A 131 -3.80 -11.24 -8.88
CA GLY A 131 -5.00 -12.07 -8.75
C GLY A 131 -5.32 -12.49 -7.31
N PRO A 132 -6.49 -13.12 -7.11
CA PRO A 132 -6.97 -13.50 -5.80
C PRO A 132 -6.13 -14.61 -5.17
N LEU A 133 -6.25 -14.77 -3.85
CA LEU A 133 -5.79 -15.96 -3.14
C LEU A 133 -6.54 -17.23 -3.64
N PRO A 134 -5.99 -18.44 -3.42
CA PRO A 134 -6.65 -19.67 -3.84
C PRO A 134 -8.10 -19.79 -3.33
N ALA A 135 -9.02 -20.26 -4.17
CA ALA A 135 -10.44 -20.36 -3.82
C ALA A 135 -10.70 -21.19 -2.55
N GLY A 136 -9.93 -22.27 -2.35
CA GLY A 136 -10.01 -23.08 -1.13
C GLY A 136 -9.60 -22.31 0.13
N LEU A 137 -8.63 -21.40 0.02
CA LEU A 137 -8.19 -20.53 1.11
C LEU A 137 -9.26 -19.47 1.41
N LEU A 138 -9.82 -18.83 0.38
CA LEU A 138 -10.92 -17.86 0.52
C LEU A 138 -12.14 -18.50 1.19
N ALA A 139 -12.53 -19.72 0.79
CA ALA A 139 -13.63 -20.44 1.41
C ALA A 139 -13.39 -20.76 2.90
N ARG A 140 -12.12 -20.98 3.31
CA ARG A 140 -11.76 -21.14 4.73
C ARG A 140 -11.86 -19.83 5.48
N ILE A 141 -11.41 -18.73 4.88
CA ILE A 141 -11.55 -17.37 5.43
C ILE A 141 -13.04 -17.06 5.66
N ASP A 142 -13.93 -17.44 4.73
CA ASP A 142 -15.38 -17.24 4.82
C ASP A 142 -16.07 -18.01 5.94
N ARG A 143 -15.45 -19.07 6.46
CA ARG A 143 -15.93 -19.85 7.61
C ARG A 143 -15.47 -19.27 8.94
N LEU A 144 -14.47 -18.39 8.95
CA LEU A 144 -14.05 -17.71 10.17
C LEU A 144 -15.13 -16.72 10.62
N SER A 145 -15.17 -16.44 11.91
CA SER A 145 -16.04 -15.40 12.49
C SER A 145 -15.33 -14.69 13.64
N GLY A 146 -15.84 -13.51 14.03
CA GLY A 146 -15.32 -12.75 15.17
C GLY A 146 -13.86 -12.35 15.01
N LEU A 147 -13.09 -12.46 16.09
CA LEU A 147 -11.69 -12.02 16.14
C LEU A 147 -10.78 -12.76 15.14
N PRO A 148 -10.87 -14.10 14.95
CA PRO A 148 -10.12 -14.80 13.91
C PRO A 148 -10.31 -14.22 12.50
N ARG A 149 -11.56 -13.97 12.08
CA ARG A 149 -11.87 -13.38 10.77
C ARG A 149 -11.28 -11.98 10.67
N TYR A 150 -11.52 -11.15 11.69
CA TYR A 150 -10.98 -9.80 11.77
C TYR A 150 -9.46 -9.79 11.63
N ALA A 151 -8.74 -10.68 12.34
CA ALA A 151 -7.29 -10.78 12.26
C ALA A 151 -6.83 -11.19 10.84
N VAL A 152 -7.48 -12.15 10.18
CA VAL A 152 -7.10 -12.50 8.81
C VAL A 152 -7.33 -11.33 7.85
N ASP A 153 -8.52 -10.73 7.87
CA ASP A 153 -8.84 -9.66 6.93
C ASP A 153 -8.03 -8.40 7.17
N LYS A 154 -7.69 -8.09 8.44
CA LYS A 154 -6.85 -6.94 8.74
C LYS A 154 -5.44 -7.08 8.16
N LEU A 155 -4.83 -8.27 8.22
CA LEU A 155 -3.54 -8.44 7.56
C LEU A 155 -3.69 -8.35 6.04
N ARG A 156 -4.75 -8.93 5.46
CA ARG A 156 -5.02 -8.86 4.01
C ARG A 156 -5.31 -7.44 3.52
N GLU A 157 -6.00 -6.62 4.32
CA GLU A 157 -6.29 -5.21 4.03
C GLU A 157 -5.01 -4.39 3.83
N HIS A 158 -4.00 -4.65 4.66
CA HIS A 158 -2.77 -3.87 4.73
C HIS A 158 -1.59 -4.50 3.97
N SER A 159 -1.47 -5.83 3.93
CA SER A 159 -0.37 -6.54 3.28
C SER A 159 -0.53 -6.55 1.77
N ARG A 160 0.41 -5.90 1.09
CA ARG A 160 0.55 -5.92 -0.37
C ARG A 160 1.35 -7.11 -0.86
N VAL A 161 1.92 -7.91 0.04
CA VAL A 161 2.38 -9.27 -0.28
C VAL A 161 1.17 -10.19 -0.46
N LEU A 162 0.25 -10.21 0.52
CA LEU A 162 -0.95 -11.08 0.47
C LEU A 162 -1.97 -10.60 -0.57
N GLU A 163 -2.28 -9.30 -0.59
CA GLU A 163 -3.25 -8.68 -1.50
C GLU A 163 -2.58 -7.53 -2.30
N PRO A 164 -1.80 -7.88 -3.34
CA PRO A 164 -1.06 -6.89 -4.14
C PRO A 164 -1.98 -5.85 -4.81
N THR A 165 -3.16 -6.29 -5.25
CA THR A 165 -4.13 -5.47 -5.99
C THR A 165 -5.46 -5.29 -5.27
N ALA A 166 -5.92 -6.30 -4.52
CA ALA A 166 -7.23 -6.25 -3.86
C ALA A 166 -7.23 -5.28 -2.67
N ARG A 167 -8.39 -4.66 -2.44
CA ARG A 167 -8.66 -3.86 -1.25
C ARG A 167 -9.72 -4.60 -0.44
N ILE A 168 -9.31 -5.17 0.70
CA ILE A 168 -10.19 -5.93 1.58
C ILE A 168 -10.69 -5.01 2.70
N GLY A 169 -12.00 -5.00 2.97
CA GLY A 169 -12.60 -4.20 4.02
C GLY A 169 -12.68 -4.94 5.36
N GLY A 170 -11.55 -5.12 6.06
CA GLY A 170 -11.48 -6.07 7.18
C GLY A 170 -12.40 -5.78 8.37
N TYR A 171 -12.79 -4.53 8.60
CA TYR A 171 -13.74 -4.17 9.66
C TYR A 171 -15.21 -4.41 9.27
N GLN A 172 -15.58 -4.13 8.02
CA GLN A 172 -16.97 -4.22 7.56
C GLN A 172 -17.41 -5.68 7.44
N GLU A 173 -16.55 -6.55 6.89
CA GLU A 173 -16.88 -7.96 6.69
C GLU A 173 -16.88 -8.79 7.99
N SER A 174 -15.99 -8.49 8.94
CA SER A 174 -15.82 -9.32 10.14
C SER A 174 -16.81 -9.00 11.27
N ILE A 175 -17.21 -7.74 11.43
CA ILE A 175 -18.07 -7.30 12.55
C ILE A 175 -19.54 -7.13 12.11
N PHE A 176 -19.81 -6.70 10.88
CA PHE A 176 -21.16 -6.23 10.50
C PHE A 176 -21.94 -7.13 9.53
N ARG A 177 -21.37 -8.26 9.09
CA ARG A 177 -21.99 -9.21 8.14
C ARG A 177 -23.41 -9.66 8.50
N LYS A 178 -23.79 -9.59 9.79
CA LYS A 178 -25.12 -10.03 10.29
C LYS A 178 -26.16 -8.91 10.45
N SER A 179 -25.84 -7.67 10.11
CA SER A 179 -26.79 -6.56 10.29
C SER A 179 -27.58 -6.26 9.02
N ALA A 180 -28.91 -6.39 9.08
CA ALA A 180 -29.82 -6.17 7.95
C ALA A 180 -29.74 -4.74 7.36
N VAL A 181 -29.31 -3.76 8.17
CA VAL A 181 -29.11 -2.36 7.77
C VAL A 181 -27.99 -2.20 6.72
N PHE A 182 -27.00 -3.09 6.71
CA PHE A 182 -25.85 -3.00 5.80
C PHE A 182 -25.99 -3.86 4.53
N ALA A 183 -26.92 -4.82 4.52
CA ALA A 183 -27.20 -5.67 3.36
C ALA A 183 -27.75 -4.90 2.14
N ALA A 184 -28.22 -3.65 2.33
CA ALA A 184 -28.74 -2.78 1.27
C ALA A 184 -27.74 -1.66 0.87
N THR A 185 -26.45 -1.80 1.19
CA THR A 185 -25.43 -0.85 0.73
C THR A 185 -24.96 -1.15 -0.70
N PRO A 186 -24.60 -0.13 -1.50
CA PRO A 186 -23.94 -0.31 -2.79
C PRO A 186 -22.80 -1.32 -2.76
N ALA A 187 -21.95 -1.25 -1.72
CA ALA A 187 -20.86 -2.22 -1.53
C ALA A 187 -21.40 -3.65 -1.36
N ALA A 188 -22.32 -3.88 -0.42
CA ALA A 188 -22.87 -5.20 -0.17
C ALA A 188 -23.60 -5.80 -1.40
N ILE A 189 -24.26 -4.95 -2.20
CA ILE A 189 -24.89 -5.36 -3.45
C ILE A 189 -23.83 -5.87 -4.44
N LEU A 190 -22.74 -5.13 -4.63
CA LEU A 190 -21.66 -5.52 -5.54
C LEU A 190 -20.85 -6.73 -5.02
N ASP A 191 -20.64 -6.83 -3.71
CA ASP A 191 -20.02 -8.00 -3.07
C ASP A 191 -20.80 -9.30 -3.33
N ALA A 192 -22.13 -9.21 -3.30
CA ALA A 192 -23.01 -10.35 -3.58
C ALA A 192 -23.17 -10.65 -5.08
N THR A 193 -22.65 -9.79 -5.96
CA THR A 193 -22.84 -9.91 -7.41
C THR A 193 -21.75 -10.75 -8.05
N PRO A 194 -22.11 -11.84 -8.77
CA PRO A 194 -21.17 -12.63 -9.56
C PRO A 194 -20.40 -11.80 -10.59
N ALA A 195 -19.15 -12.18 -10.87
CA ALA A 195 -18.25 -11.39 -11.72
C ALA A 195 -18.78 -11.18 -13.14
N ASP A 196 -19.47 -12.17 -13.72
CA ASP A 196 -20.09 -12.13 -15.04
C ASP A 196 -21.24 -11.11 -15.14
N ARG A 197 -21.87 -10.76 -14.02
CA ARG A 197 -22.98 -9.78 -13.97
C ARG A 197 -22.56 -8.41 -13.43
N ARG A 198 -21.29 -8.24 -13.09
CA ARG A 198 -20.86 -7.06 -12.34
C ARG A 198 -20.97 -5.77 -13.14
N ASN A 199 -20.74 -5.81 -14.45
CA ASN A 199 -20.87 -4.63 -15.31
C ASN A 199 -22.32 -4.11 -15.32
N ASP A 200 -23.28 -4.99 -15.59
CA ASP A 200 -24.71 -4.65 -15.63
C ASP A 200 -25.20 -4.11 -14.29
N GLU A 201 -24.75 -4.73 -13.20
CA GLU A 201 -25.16 -4.32 -11.86
C GLU A 201 -24.59 -2.96 -11.47
N VAL A 202 -23.31 -2.69 -11.80
CA VAL A 202 -22.71 -1.36 -11.60
C VAL A 202 -23.48 -0.30 -12.37
N GLU A 203 -23.80 -0.54 -13.65
CA GLU A 203 -24.57 0.41 -14.45
C GLU A 203 -25.95 0.67 -13.85
N ARG A 204 -26.67 -0.40 -13.50
CA ARG A 204 -28.02 -0.33 -12.90
C ARG A 204 -28.00 0.46 -11.59
N LEU A 205 -27.03 0.17 -10.72
CA LEU A 205 -26.87 0.80 -9.41
C LEU A 205 -26.55 2.30 -9.55
N LEU A 206 -25.59 2.66 -10.39
CA LEU A 206 -25.18 4.05 -10.59
C LEU A 206 -26.31 4.88 -11.20
N ARG A 207 -27.01 4.34 -12.22
CA ARG A 207 -28.18 4.99 -12.81
C ARG A 207 -29.28 5.23 -11.77
N ALA A 208 -29.56 4.23 -10.93
CA ALA A 208 -30.59 4.33 -9.89
C ALA A 208 -30.24 5.40 -8.84
N GLU A 209 -28.99 5.46 -8.36
CA GLU A 209 -28.57 6.46 -7.37
C GLU A 209 -28.48 7.88 -7.96
N ALA A 210 -28.08 8.01 -9.24
CA ALA A 210 -28.01 9.30 -9.92
C ALA A 210 -29.40 9.91 -10.18
N ALA A 211 -30.42 9.06 -10.38
CA ALA A 211 -31.81 9.47 -10.58
C ALA A 211 -32.53 9.89 -9.29
N ARG A 212 -31.98 9.55 -8.11
CA ARG A 212 -32.59 9.94 -6.82
C ARG A 212 -32.41 11.42 -6.55
N ALA A 213 -33.48 12.05 -6.04
CA ALA A 213 -33.44 13.45 -5.59
C ALA A 213 -32.33 13.64 -4.54
N GLY A 214 -31.46 14.64 -4.77
CA GLY A 214 -30.32 14.93 -3.89
C GLY A 214 -29.16 13.92 -3.95
N ARG A 215 -29.27 12.85 -4.74
CA ARG A 215 -28.21 11.86 -5.00
C ARG A 215 -27.48 11.37 -3.72
N PRO A 216 -28.20 11.03 -2.63
CA PRO A 216 -27.62 10.89 -1.29
C PRO A 216 -26.54 9.80 -1.18
N ARG A 217 -26.55 8.81 -2.09
CA ARG A 217 -25.61 7.67 -2.07
C ARG A 217 -24.77 7.55 -3.33
N LEU A 218 -24.79 8.54 -4.22
CA LEU A 218 -24.03 8.45 -5.48
C LEU A 218 -22.52 8.30 -5.22
N ALA A 219 -21.98 9.05 -4.26
CA ALA A 219 -20.58 8.92 -3.85
C ALA A 219 -20.25 7.54 -3.26
N GLU A 220 -21.15 6.96 -2.47
CA GLU A 220 -20.99 5.61 -1.93
C GLU A 220 -21.00 4.57 -3.05
N ALA A 221 -21.92 4.68 -4.01
CA ALA A 221 -22.06 3.75 -5.12
C ALA A 221 -20.89 3.81 -6.11
N VAL A 222 -20.45 5.01 -6.50
CA VAL A 222 -19.24 5.17 -7.33
C VAL A 222 -18.01 4.67 -6.57
N GLY A 223 -17.90 4.99 -5.29
CA GLY A 223 -16.79 4.54 -4.45
C GLY A 223 -16.72 3.02 -4.27
N ALA A 224 -17.86 2.32 -4.31
CA ALA A 224 -17.95 0.86 -4.31
C ALA A 224 -17.62 0.27 -5.70
N ALA A 225 -18.17 0.85 -6.77
CA ALA A 225 -17.87 0.41 -8.14
C ALA A 225 -16.37 0.52 -8.48
N LEU A 226 -15.69 1.57 -7.99
CA LEU A 226 -14.25 1.75 -8.16
C LEU A 226 -13.41 0.67 -7.45
N ASP A 227 -13.89 0.06 -6.36
CA ASP A 227 -13.18 -1.06 -5.71
C ASP A 227 -13.10 -2.29 -6.63
N TYR A 228 -14.07 -2.44 -7.54
CA TYR A 228 -14.12 -3.50 -8.53
C TYR A 228 -13.54 -3.11 -9.89
N ALA A 229 -12.89 -1.95 -10.02
CA ALA A 229 -12.46 -1.44 -11.31
C ALA A 229 -11.62 -2.44 -12.12
N VAL A 230 -10.83 -3.31 -11.47
CA VAL A 230 -10.00 -4.34 -12.14
C VAL A 230 -10.85 -5.46 -12.76
N GLU A 231 -12.05 -5.71 -12.23
CA GLU A 231 -12.94 -6.79 -12.65
C GLU A 231 -14.02 -6.33 -13.63
N LEU A 232 -14.12 -5.02 -13.90
CA LEU A 232 -15.04 -4.48 -14.90
C LEU A 232 -14.51 -4.71 -16.32
N SER A 233 -15.40 -4.57 -17.30
CA SER A 233 -15.01 -4.38 -18.69
C SER A 233 -14.66 -2.91 -18.95
N GLU A 234 -14.11 -2.59 -20.11
CA GLU A 234 -13.84 -1.19 -20.48
C GLU A 234 -15.13 -0.36 -20.54
N ALA A 235 -16.23 -0.95 -20.99
CA ALA A 235 -17.54 -0.32 -20.99
C ALA A 235 -18.00 -0.05 -19.55
N GLY A 236 -17.92 -1.05 -18.66
CA GLY A 236 -18.29 -0.88 -17.26
C GLY A 236 -17.45 0.16 -16.54
N ALA A 237 -16.13 0.17 -16.75
CA ALA A 237 -15.24 1.19 -16.20
C ALA A 237 -15.58 2.60 -16.74
N SER A 238 -15.92 2.71 -18.03
CA SER A 238 -16.32 3.99 -18.64
C SER A 238 -17.60 4.54 -18.01
N VAL A 239 -18.58 3.68 -17.71
CA VAL A 239 -19.78 4.06 -16.95
C VAL A 239 -19.39 4.62 -15.58
N VAL A 240 -18.48 3.97 -14.83
CA VAL A 240 -18.03 4.49 -13.53
C VAL A 240 -17.41 5.88 -13.67
N PHE A 241 -16.57 6.11 -14.68
CA PHE A 241 -15.94 7.41 -14.92
C PHE A 241 -16.94 8.49 -15.34
N GLU A 242 -18.03 8.14 -16.04
CA GLU A 242 -19.10 9.07 -16.39
C GLU A 242 -19.81 9.62 -15.13
N TYR A 243 -20.06 8.78 -14.13
CA TYR A 243 -20.72 9.19 -12.89
C TYR A 243 -19.77 9.81 -11.85
N LEU A 244 -18.45 9.66 -12.01
CA LEU A 244 -17.46 10.11 -11.03
C LEU A 244 -17.48 11.63 -10.77
N PRO A 245 -17.54 12.52 -11.77
CA PRO A 245 -17.66 13.97 -11.53
C PRO A 245 -18.90 14.31 -10.69
N GLY A 246 -20.04 13.71 -11.03
CA GLY A 246 -21.28 13.92 -10.28
C GLY A 246 -21.23 13.41 -8.84
N ALA A 247 -20.49 12.33 -8.58
CA ALA A 247 -20.23 11.82 -7.25
C ALA A 247 -19.32 12.75 -6.44
N LEU A 248 -18.26 13.30 -7.05
CA LEU A 248 -17.38 14.28 -6.41
C LEU A 248 -18.14 15.55 -6.04
N ASP A 249 -18.98 16.06 -6.96
CA ASP A 249 -19.79 17.25 -6.71
C ASP A 249 -20.83 17.02 -5.60
N ALA A 250 -21.46 15.84 -5.56
CA ALA A 250 -22.39 15.46 -4.49
C ALA A 250 -21.70 15.33 -3.12
N ALA A 251 -20.42 14.96 -3.10
CA ALA A 251 -19.61 14.80 -1.89
C ALA A 251 -18.79 16.06 -1.52
N ARG A 252 -18.94 17.19 -2.22
CA ARG A 252 -18.04 18.35 -2.08
C ARG A 252 -17.85 18.87 -0.65
N GLU A 253 -18.90 18.79 0.19
CA GLU A 253 -18.88 19.23 1.59
C GLU A 253 -18.31 18.15 2.54
N GLN A 254 -17.85 17.01 2.01
CA GLN A 254 -17.33 15.86 2.74
C GLN A 254 -15.91 15.53 2.24
N PRO A 255 -14.88 16.29 2.65
CA PRO A 255 -13.52 16.19 2.12
C PRO A 255 -12.93 14.78 2.17
N ALA A 256 -13.21 14.02 3.24
CA ALA A 256 -12.75 12.64 3.38
C ALA A 256 -13.32 11.69 2.30
N ILE A 257 -14.59 11.89 1.91
CA ILE A 257 -15.21 11.11 0.83
C ILE A 257 -14.63 11.53 -0.52
N VAL A 258 -14.45 12.84 -0.74
CA VAL A 258 -13.82 13.37 -1.97
C VAL A 258 -12.41 12.82 -2.14
N ALA A 259 -11.56 12.86 -1.11
CA ALA A 259 -10.23 12.27 -1.13
C ALA A 259 -10.25 10.79 -1.50
N ARG A 260 -11.11 10.00 -0.85
CA ARG A 260 -11.25 8.58 -1.14
C ARG A 260 -11.70 8.31 -2.57
N LEU A 261 -12.65 9.10 -3.09
CA LEU A 261 -13.09 8.99 -4.49
C LEU A 261 -11.98 9.33 -5.47
N ILE A 262 -11.21 10.39 -5.20
CA ILE A 262 -10.06 10.77 -6.01
C ILE A 262 -8.99 9.67 -5.99
N GLU A 263 -8.61 9.17 -4.81
CA GLU A 263 -7.63 8.08 -4.68
C GLU A 263 -8.06 6.87 -5.51
N LYS A 264 -9.29 6.38 -5.31
CA LYS A 264 -9.82 5.23 -6.04
C LYS A 264 -9.96 5.50 -7.54
N GLY A 265 -10.43 6.68 -7.91
CA GLY A 265 -10.58 7.11 -9.29
C GLY A 265 -9.25 7.16 -10.04
N LEU A 266 -8.18 7.65 -9.40
CA LEU A 266 -6.82 7.65 -9.95
C LEU A 266 -6.28 6.23 -10.13
N ALA A 267 -6.52 5.35 -9.17
CA ALA A 267 -6.13 3.95 -9.28
C ALA A 267 -6.85 3.26 -10.47
N ALA A 268 -8.16 3.47 -10.61
CA ALA A 268 -8.94 2.96 -11.72
C ALA A 268 -8.50 3.58 -13.06
N ALA A 269 -8.24 4.89 -13.11
CA ALA A 269 -7.79 5.57 -14.32
C ALA A 269 -6.44 5.03 -14.82
N ALA A 270 -5.50 4.76 -13.90
CA ALA A 270 -4.22 4.14 -14.23
C ALA A 270 -4.35 2.67 -14.66
N GLN A 271 -5.35 1.95 -14.14
CA GLN A 271 -5.66 0.58 -14.54
C GLN A 271 -6.21 0.51 -15.96
N TRP A 272 -7.09 1.45 -16.34
CA TRP A 272 -7.78 1.52 -17.63
C TRP A 272 -7.10 2.43 -18.66
N ASP A 273 -5.90 2.92 -18.37
CA ASP A 273 -5.13 3.84 -19.21
C ASP A 273 -5.88 5.12 -19.60
N ARG A 274 -6.73 5.64 -18.70
CA ARG A 274 -7.51 6.88 -18.84
C ARG A 274 -6.74 8.10 -18.38
N ALA A 275 -5.78 8.52 -19.20
CA ALA A 275 -4.92 9.69 -18.94
C ALA A 275 -5.71 11.01 -18.82
N ASP A 276 -6.84 11.13 -19.50
CA ASP A 276 -7.78 12.23 -19.41
C ASP A 276 -8.38 12.33 -18.00
N VAL A 277 -8.96 11.22 -17.50
CA VAL A 277 -9.57 11.15 -16.17
C VAL A 277 -8.53 11.39 -15.08
N ALA A 278 -7.33 10.83 -15.22
CA ALA A 278 -6.27 11.02 -14.22
C ALA A 278 -5.84 12.49 -14.08
N ARG A 279 -5.78 13.26 -15.19
CA ARG A 279 -5.46 14.69 -15.13
C ARG A 279 -6.57 15.51 -14.50
N GLU A 280 -7.83 15.20 -14.82
CA GLU A 280 -8.97 15.87 -14.19
C GLU A 280 -8.98 15.62 -12.67
N LEU A 281 -8.80 14.38 -12.25
CA LEU A 281 -8.72 14.02 -10.82
C LEU A 281 -7.52 14.65 -10.13
N ALA A 282 -6.38 14.78 -10.81
CA ALA A 282 -5.22 15.49 -10.28
C ALA A 282 -5.51 16.99 -10.07
N ALA A 283 -6.25 17.63 -10.98
CA ALA A 283 -6.69 19.01 -10.80
C ALA A 283 -7.66 19.15 -9.62
N ARG A 284 -8.66 18.26 -9.49
CA ARG A 284 -9.58 18.24 -8.33
C ARG A 284 -8.87 17.96 -7.01
N PHE A 285 -7.83 17.13 -7.04
CA PHE A 285 -6.96 16.91 -5.88
C PHE A 285 -6.23 18.19 -5.47
N LEU A 286 -5.72 18.94 -6.43
CA LEU A 286 -5.07 20.22 -6.16
C LEU A 286 -6.06 21.19 -5.51
N ASP A 287 -7.31 21.26 -5.99
CA ASP A 287 -8.35 22.07 -5.35
C ASP A 287 -8.61 21.62 -3.90
N LEU A 288 -8.71 20.31 -3.65
CA LEU A 288 -8.86 19.75 -2.31
C LEU A 288 -7.68 20.11 -1.38
N ALA A 289 -6.46 20.10 -1.92
CA ALA A 289 -5.22 20.40 -1.21
C ALA A 289 -4.96 21.91 -1.01
N SER A 290 -5.88 22.80 -1.41
CA SER A 290 -5.73 24.25 -1.25
C SER A 290 -6.04 24.76 0.17
N GLY A 291 -6.66 23.95 1.04
CA GLY A 291 -7.05 24.32 2.40
C GLY A 291 -5.99 24.04 3.48
N ARG A 292 -5.85 24.93 4.47
CA ARG A 292 -4.86 24.79 5.56
C ARG A 292 -5.06 23.53 6.42
N SER A 293 -6.30 23.08 6.62
CA SER A 293 -6.66 21.89 7.40
C SER A 293 -6.84 20.64 6.53
N ALA A 294 -6.42 20.67 5.27
CA ALA A 294 -6.72 19.62 4.30
C ALA A 294 -5.67 18.50 4.25
N TRP A 295 -4.54 18.60 4.97
CA TRP A 295 -3.40 17.69 4.77
C TRP A 295 -3.66 16.24 5.19
N GLU A 296 -4.40 16.01 6.27
CA GLU A 296 -4.79 14.64 6.67
C GLU A 296 -5.62 13.96 5.57
N VAL A 297 -6.50 14.73 4.93
CA VAL A 297 -7.36 14.27 3.84
C VAL A 297 -6.59 14.14 2.52
N ALA A 298 -5.58 14.98 2.29
CA ALA A 298 -4.76 14.98 1.08
C ALA A 298 -3.65 13.92 1.08
N GLU A 299 -3.31 13.35 2.24
CA GLU A 299 -2.20 12.40 2.41
C GLU A 299 -2.30 11.20 1.46
N ALA A 300 -3.38 10.42 1.55
CA ALA A 300 -3.56 9.22 0.74
C ALA A 300 -3.67 9.53 -0.78
N PRO A 301 -4.45 10.55 -1.21
CA PRO A 301 -4.48 10.98 -2.61
C PRO A 301 -3.12 11.39 -3.16
N THR A 302 -2.26 12.07 -2.38
CA THR A 302 -0.95 12.56 -2.85
C THR A 302 -0.09 11.40 -3.39
N GLY A 303 0.07 10.34 -2.60
CA GLY A 303 0.84 9.17 -3.01
C GLY A 303 0.20 8.40 -4.18
N GLN A 304 -1.12 8.46 -4.32
CA GLN A 304 -1.84 7.80 -5.41
C GLN A 304 -1.80 8.58 -6.73
N VAL A 305 -1.88 9.92 -6.68
CA VAL A 305 -1.72 10.80 -7.85
C VAL A 305 -0.38 10.54 -8.52
N PHE A 306 0.72 10.57 -7.76
CA PHE A 306 2.05 10.34 -8.30
C PHE A 306 2.14 8.96 -8.99
N ARG A 307 1.70 7.90 -8.30
CA ARG A 307 1.72 6.53 -8.84
C ARG A 307 0.87 6.40 -10.11
N ALA A 308 -0.32 6.98 -10.13
CA ALA A 308 -1.23 6.90 -11.27
C ALA A 308 -0.68 7.65 -12.49
N LEU A 309 -0.25 8.91 -12.32
CA LEU A 309 0.29 9.73 -13.39
C LEU A 309 1.58 9.11 -13.96
N ARG A 310 2.47 8.61 -13.08
CA ARG A 310 3.68 7.91 -13.52
C ARG A 310 3.37 6.68 -14.36
N ARG A 311 2.45 5.80 -13.91
CA ARG A 311 2.02 4.60 -14.66
C ARG A 311 1.42 4.93 -16.03
N LEU A 312 0.83 6.12 -16.17
CA LEU A 312 0.24 6.62 -17.41
C LEU A 312 1.26 7.35 -18.32
N GLY A 313 2.54 7.40 -17.93
CA GLY A 313 3.58 8.12 -18.67
C GLY A 313 3.50 9.65 -18.53
N LEU A 314 2.71 10.16 -17.58
CA LEU A 314 2.46 11.59 -17.38
C LEU A 314 3.46 12.22 -16.42
N LYS A 315 4.76 12.08 -16.71
CA LYS A 315 5.85 12.51 -15.81
C LYS A 315 5.79 14.02 -15.50
N ALA A 316 5.56 14.85 -16.51
CA ALA A 316 5.48 16.31 -16.33
C ALA A 316 4.25 16.72 -15.50
N ASP A 317 3.10 16.06 -15.69
CA ASP A 317 1.92 16.31 -14.86
C ASP A 317 2.18 15.89 -13.40
N ALA A 318 2.85 14.76 -13.18
CA ALA A 318 3.19 14.27 -11.85
C ALA A 318 4.14 15.23 -11.11
N ASP A 319 5.19 15.70 -11.77
CA ASP A 319 6.13 16.67 -11.21
C ASP A 319 5.44 18.00 -10.87
N ARG A 320 4.63 18.53 -11.79
CA ARG A 320 3.85 19.75 -11.56
C ARG A 320 2.94 19.62 -10.33
N VAL A 321 2.17 18.53 -10.23
CA VAL A 321 1.24 18.33 -9.12
C VAL A 321 1.99 18.23 -7.79
N LEU A 322 3.08 17.46 -7.73
CA LEU A 322 3.87 17.33 -6.49
C LEU A 322 4.55 18.64 -6.09
N HIS A 323 5.04 19.41 -7.06
CA HIS A 323 5.59 20.73 -6.80
C HIS A 323 4.50 21.67 -6.24
N GLU A 324 3.32 21.73 -6.85
CA GLU A 324 2.21 22.55 -6.35
C GLU A 324 1.74 22.14 -4.95
N VAL A 325 1.68 20.84 -4.66
CA VAL A 325 1.36 20.33 -3.31
C VAL A 325 2.42 20.78 -2.31
N ALA A 326 3.71 20.60 -2.63
CA ALA A 326 4.80 21.02 -1.76
C ALA A 326 4.75 22.54 -1.52
N GLU A 327 4.58 23.36 -2.56
CA GLU A 327 4.46 24.81 -2.43
C GLU A 327 3.27 25.21 -1.53
N ARG A 328 2.14 24.51 -1.58
CA ARG A 328 0.99 24.81 -0.71
C ARG A 328 1.18 24.39 0.73
N VAL A 329 1.94 23.31 0.96
CA VAL A 329 2.34 22.89 2.31
C VAL A 329 3.38 23.86 2.88
N LEU A 330 4.39 24.22 2.08
CA LEU A 330 5.52 25.06 2.49
C LEU A 330 5.16 26.54 2.59
N GLN A 331 4.34 27.05 1.69
CA GLN A 331 3.91 28.45 1.61
C GLN A 331 5.10 29.43 1.60
N GLY A 332 6.21 29.02 0.95
CA GLY A 332 7.46 29.78 0.92
C GLY A 332 8.26 29.79 2.23
N GLU A 333 7.79 29.12 3.29
CA GLU A 333 8.53 29.00 4.54
C GLU A 333 9.49 27.80 4.52
N PRO A 334 10.67 27.92 5.14
CA PRO A 334 11.54 26.79 5.44
C PRO A 334 10.81 25.69 6.22
N ILE A 335 11.11 24.42 5.89
CA ILE A 335 10.47 23.23 6.47
C ILE A 335 10.52 23.23 8.01
N ASP A 336 11.65 23.66 8.59
CA ASP A 336 11.87 23.70 10.03
C ASP A 336 10.98 24.72 10.76
N ARG A 337 10.58 25.81 10.09
CA ARG A 337 9.69 26.82 10.67
C ARG A 337 8.23 26.37 10.68
N LEU A 338 7.81 25.59 9.69
CA LEU A 338 6.42 25.11 9.59
C LEU A 338 5.99 24.28 10.79
N ARG A 339 6.91 23.45 11.32
CA ARG A 339 6.66 22.68 12.54
C ARG A 339 6.28 23.56 13.72
N ALA A 340 6.98 24.68 13.90
CA ALA A 340 6.70 25.61 15.00
C ALA A 340 5.42 26.41 14.76
N ALA A 341 5.16 26.81 13.51
CA ALA A 341 3.98 27.59 13.15
C ALA A 341 2.67 26.77 13.18
N ARG A 342 2.73 25.46 12.91
CA ARG A 342 1.56 24.58 12.74
C ARG A 342 1.75 23.20 13.38
N PRO A 343 1.96 23.12 14.71
CA PRO A 343 2.29 21.86 15.36
C PRO A 343 1.20 20.78 15.22
N ALA A 344 -0.07 21.16 15.12
CA ALA A 344 -1.19 20.23 14.99
C ALA A 344 -1.26 19.57 13.60
N ASP A 345 -1.07 20.36 12.54
CA ASP A 345 -1.16 19.87 11.15
C ASP A 345 0.16 19.25 10.66
N TRP A 346 1.26 19.55 11.35
CA TRP A 346 2.61 19.18 10.97
C TRP A 346 2.82 17.69 10.67
N PRO A 347 2.31 16.73 11.48
CA PRO A 347 2.50 15.31 11.19
C PRO A 347 1.94 14.90 9.82
N ALA A 348 0.75 15.38 9.46
CA ALA A 348 0.13 15.08 8.16
C ALA A 348 0.86 15.82 7.03
N ALA A 349 1.18 17.11 7.22
CA ALA A 349 1.91 17.91 6.25
C ALA A 349 3.28 17.29 5.90
N LEU A 350 4.03 16.80 6.90
CA LEU A 350 5.31 16.14 6.70
C LEU A 350 5.17 14.82 5.91
N ARG A 351 4.11 14.04 6.12
CA ARG A 351 3.83 12.82 5.33
C ARG A 351 3.44 13.15 3.88
N VAL A 352 2.68 14.20 3.66
CA VAL A 352 2.41 14.73 2.31
C VAL A 352 3.71 15.13 1.61
N LEU A 353 4.61 15.85 2.30
CA LEU A 353 5.92 16.21 1.76
C LEU A 353 6.78 14.97 1.47
N LEU A 354 6.69 13.90 2.26
CA LEU A 354 7.40 12.65 1.98
C LEU A 354 6.93 11.99 0.67
N TYR A 355 5.65 12.08 0.32
CA TYR A 355 5.16 11.63 -0.98
C TYR A 355 5.66 12.53 -2.13
N ALA A 356 5.76 13.85 -1.90
CA ALA A 356 6.39 14.76 -2.87
C ALA A 356 7.89 14.44 -3.07
N ALA A 357 8.62 14.21 -1.97
CA ALA A 357 10.02 13.82 -1.99
C ALA A 357 10.26 12.51 -2.77
N ALA A 358 9.35 11.54 -2.65
CA ALA A 358 9.41 10.31 -3.45
C ALA A 358 9.37 10.60 -4.96
N GLY A 359 8.54 11.56 -5.39
CA GLY A 359 8.51 11.98 -6.80
C GLY A 359 9.70 12.84 -7.21
N TRP A 360 10.25 13.65 -6.31
CA TRP A 360 11.48 14.41 -6.57
C TRP A 360 12.68 13.49 -6.80
N TYR A 361 12.85 12.43 -6.01
CA TYR A 361 13.86 11.41 -6.30
C TYR A 361 13.68 10.79 -7.69
N TYR A 362 12.44 10.46 -8.06
CA TYR A 362 12.14 9.96 -9.40
C TYR A 362 12.46 10.98 -10.51
N ALA A 363 12.33 12.28 -10.21
CA ALA A 363 12.68 13.36 -11.13
C ALA A 363 14.19 13.73 -11.12
N GLY A 364 15.00 13.15 -10.21
CA GLY A 364 16.41 13.49 -10.03
C GLY A 364 16.66 14.77 -9.23
N ARG A 365 15.66 15.26 -8.50
CA ARG A 365 15.71 16.44 -7.61
C ARG A 365 16.06 16.01 -6.19
N ASP A 366 17.26 15.45 -6.06
CA ASP A 366 17.69 14.79 -4.84
C ASP A 366 17.79 15.77 -3.66
N GLU A 367 18.29 16.99 -3.87
CA GLU A 367 18.52 17.96 -2.78
C GLU A 367 17.22 18.32 -2.03
N GLU A 368 16.14 18.62 -2.75
CA GLU A 368 14.84 18.94 -2.16
C GLU A 368 14.25 17.74 -1.42
N ALA A 369 14.41 16.54 -1.99
CA ALA A 369 13.95 15.30 -1.37
C ALA A 369 14.72 14.99 -0.07
N HIS A 370 16.04 15.21 -0.06
CA HIS A 370 16.88 15.03 1.12
C HIS A 370 16.48 15.98 2.25
N ALA A 371 16.15 17.23 1.94
CA ALA A 371 15.71 18.19 2.96
C ALA A 371 14.45 17.71 3.71
N VAL A 372 13.47 17.17 2.97
CA VAL A 372 12.26 16.58 3.57
C VAL A 372 12.59 15.31 4.37
N LEU A 373 13.39 14.40 3.81
CA LEU A 373 13.78 13.18 4.52
C LEU A 373 14.54 13.48 5.82
N ASP A 374 15.42 14.48 5.82
CA ASP A 374 16.19 14.86 7.01
C ASP A 374 15.30 15.43 8.10
N GLN A 375 14.29 16.22 7.72
CA GLN A 375 13.30 16.65 8.68
C GLN A 375 12.46 15.48 9.21
N ALA A 376 11.98 14.59 8.33
CA ALA A 376 11.23 13.41 8.73
C ALA A 376 12.02 12.52 9.69
N ARG A 377 13.32 12.33 9.42
CA ARG A 377 14.25 11.59 10.28
C ARG A 377 14.37 12.23 11.67
N LYS A 378 14.52 13.56 11.75
CA LYS A 378 14.58 14.28 13.03
C LYS A 378 13.31 14.06 13.86
N ASP A 379 12.15 14.15 13.23
CA ASP A 379 10.86 13.99 13.89
C ASP A 379 10.58 12.55 14.30
N LEU A 380 10.94 11.58 13.45
CA LEU A 380 10.77 10.15 13.70
C LEU A 380 11.46 9.70 14.99
N PHE A 381 12.66 10.21 15.25
CA PHE A 381 13.45 9.87 16.44
C PHE A 381 13.32 10.89 17.59
N ALA A 382 12.45 11.89 17.46
CA ALA A 382 12.13 12.80 18.55
C ALA A 382 11.13 12.17 19.53
N SER A 383 11.14 12.62 20.78
CA SER A 383 10.18 12.22 21.81
C SER A 383 8.78 12.85 21.64
N THR A 384 8.64 13.81 20.71
CA THR A 384 7.43 14.64 20.55
C THR A 384 6.23 13.93 19.93
N PRO A 385 6.35 13.13 18.85
CA PRO A 385 5.17 12.57 18.19
C PRO A 385 4.47 11.52 19.05
N THR A 386 3.14 11.42 18.88
CA THR A 386 2.36 10.30 19.43
C THR A 386 2.77 8.99 18.77
N ALA A 387 2.49 7.85 19.41
CA ALA A 387 2.81 6.54 18.83
C ALA A 387 2.12 6.33 17.47
N LYS A 388 0.87 6.79 17.33
CA LYS A 388 0.11 6.75 16.08
C LYS A 388 0.79 7.60 14.99
N ASP A 389 1.12 8.86 15.29
CA ASP A 389 1.77 9.76 14.32
C ASP A 389 3.16 9.28 13.93
N ARG A 390 3.94 8.76 14.90
CA ARG A 390 5.26 8.19 14.66
C ARG A 390 5.18 6.97 13.74
N THR A 391 4.17 6.13 13.93
CA THR A 391 3.94 4.94 13.07
C THR A 391 3.60 5.34 11.65
N ALA A 392 2.65 6.26 11.47
CA ALA A 392 2.29 6.77 10.16
C ALA A 392 3.50 7.43 9.47
N LEU A 393 4.29 8.20 10.21
CA LEU A 393 5.53 8.81 9.71
C LEU A 393 6.57 7.76 9.32
N ALA A 394 6.76 6.71 10.14
CA ALA A 394 7.70 5.62 9.84
C ALA A 394 7.33 4.88 8.55
N LEU A 395 6.04 4.60 8.34
CA LEU A 395 5.53 3.96 7.13
C LEU A 395 5.75 4.84 5.89
N ALA A 396 5.37 6.13 5.96
CA ALA A 396 5.60 7.07 4.87
C ALA A 396 7.10 7.23 4.56
N TYR A 397 7.93 7.36 5.61
CA TYR A 397 9.37 7.47 5.48
C TYR A 397 9.99 6.24 4.81
N ALA A 398 9.68 5.03 5.27
CA ALA A 398 10.16 3.79 4.67
C ALA A 398 9.71 3.63 3.21
N ALA A 399 8.47 4.02 2.89
CA ALA A 399 7.98 4.01 1.52
C ALA A 399 8.74 4.99 0.61
N THR A 400 9.01 6.22 1.08
CA THR A 400 9.78 7.22 0.35
C THR A 400 11.23 6.78 0.13
N LEU A 401 11.85 6.10 1.10
CA LEU A 401 13.21 5.56 0.94
C LEU A 401 13.32 4.55 -0.21
N GLY A 402 12.22 3.91 -0.62
CA GLY A 402 12.20 3.05 -1.81
C GLY A 402 12.46 3.78 -3.13
N GLN A 403 12.36 5.11 -3.14
CA GLN A 403 12.71 5.95 -4.30
C GLN A 403 14.08 6.62 -4.16
N ALA A 404 14.65 6.66 -2.96
CA ALA A 404 15.91 7.35 -2.68
C ALA A 404 17.13 6.59 -3.23
N PRO A 405 18.28 7.27 -3.43
CA PRO A 405 19.53 6.61 -3.79
C PRO A 405 19.87 5.47 -2.83
N VAL A 406 20.31 4.32 -3.37
CA VAL A 406 20.48 3.06 -2.62
C VAL A 406 21.28 3.24 -1.33
N ARG A 407 22.43 3.93 -1.37
CA ARG A 407 23.27 4.17 -0.19
C ARG A 407 22.53 4.94 0.92
N VAL A 408 21.72 5.92 0.53
CA VAL A 408 20.93 6.75 1.46
C VAL A 408 19.81 5.92 2.07
N ALA A 409 19.08 5.19 1.25
CA ALA A 409 17.95 4.37 1.69
C ALA A 409 18.36 3.23 2.62
N LEU A 410 19.37 2.42 2.24
CA LEU A 410 19.77 1.24 3.01
C LEU A 410 20.27 1.62 4.40
N GLY A 411 21.06 2.69 4.51
CA GLY A 411 21.53 3.20 5.80
C GLY A 411 20.40 3.75 6.66
N ARG A 412 19.44 4.47 6.07
CA ARG A 412 18.28 5.02 6.80
C ARG A 412 17.28 3.95 7.22
N LEU A 413 17.04 2.92 6.40
CA LEU A 413 16.21 1.77 6.78
C LEU A 413 16.84 0.97 7.91
N GLU A 414 18.16 0.76 7.86
CA GLU A 414 18.90 0.14 8.97
C GLU A 414 18.75 0.97 10.26
N GLU A 415 18.91 2.29 10.17
CA GLU A 415 18.74 3.19 11.31
C GLU A 415 17.33 3.10 11.92
N VAL A 416 16.29 2.98 11.10
CA VAL A 416 14.91 2.77 11.56
C VAL A 416 14.83 1.54 12.46
N PHE A 417 15.31 0.38 12.03
CA PHE A 417 15.26 -0.83 12.87
C PHE A 417 16.23 -0.79 14.06
N GLN A 418 17.32 -0.02 13.99
CA GLN A 418 18.22 0.16 15.13
C GLN A 418 17.59 1.04 16.23
N ARG A 419 16.99 2.18 15.85
CA ARG A 419 16.67 3.28 16.78
C ARG A 419 15.19 3.53 17.02
N LEU A 420 14.30 3.11 16.10
CA LEU A 420 12.89 3.47 16.19
C LEU A 420 12.25 2.80 17.42
N LYS A 421 11.60 3.62 18.25
CA LYS A 421 10.84 3.24 19.43
C LYS A 421 9.51 3.98 19.48
N GLY A 422 8.60 3.50 20.32
CA GLY A 422 7.31 4.10 20.60
C GLY A 422 6.45 4.22 19.34
N ILE A 423 6.41 3.17 18.52
CA ILE A 423 5.37 3.01 17.51
C ILE A 423 4.10 2.45 18.15
N ASP A 424 2.98 2.56 17.45
CA ASP A 424 1.71 2.01 17.89
C ASP A 424 1.77 0.48 17.78
N VAL A 425 1.70 -0.18 18.92
CA VAL A 425 1.67 -1.64 19.02
C VAL A 425 0.33 -2.13 19.57
N GLY A 426 -0.68 -1.25 19.65
CA GLY A 426 -2.02 -1.61 20.12
C GLY A 426 -2.88 -2.22 19.01
N GLY A 427 -3.81 -3.10 19.39
CA GLY A 427 -4.84 -3.60 18.49
C GLY A 427 -5.29 -5.02 18.83
N SER A 428 -6.53 -5.35 18.50
CA SER A 428 -7.08 -6.68 18.77
C SER A 428 -6.38 -7.80 17.96
N THR A 429 -5.68 -7.46 16.88
CA THR A 429 -4.86 -8.42 16.12
C THR A 429 -3.72 -9.00 16.95
N ASN A 430 -3.28 -8.32 18.02
CA ASN A 430 -2.17 -8.74 18.88
C ASN A 430 -2.37 -10.10 19.55
N ALA A 431 -3.61 -10.63 19.58
CA ALA A 431 -3.86 -12.02 19.94
C ALA A 431 -3.19 -13.03 19.00
N TYR A 432 -2.83 -12.61 17.79
CA TYR A 432 -2.18 -13.41 16.75
C TYR A 432 -0.87 -12.78 16.26
N TYR A 433 -0.84 -11.45 16.06
CA TYR A 433 0.34 -10.74 15.57
C TYR A 433 0.20 -9.22 15.76
N SER A 434 1.33 -8.51 15.74
CA SER A 434 1.35 -7.04 15.85
C SER A 434 1.31 -6.39 14.47
N LEU A 435 0.16 -5.83 14.08
CA LEU A 435 -0.09 -5.36 12.72
C LEU A 435 0.86 -4.24 12.27
N GLN A 436 0.98 -3.16 13.05
CA GLN A 436 1.78 -1.99 12.64
C GLN A 436 3.28 -2.30 12.49
N PRO A 437 3.92 -3.05 13.41
CA PRO A 437 5.27 -3.53 13.20
C PRO A 437 5.45 -4.33 11.90
N LEU A 438 4.52 -5.24 11.59
CA LEU A 438 4.56 -6.01 10.35
C LEU A 438 4.42 -5.12 9.11
N MET A 439 3.53 -4.13 9.16
CA MET A 439 3.38 -3.16 8.07
C MET A 439 4.67 -2.38 7.81
N LEU A 440 5.41 -2.01 8.86
CA LEU A 440 6.70 -1.33 8.70
C LEU A 440 7.77 -2.25 8.10
N VAL A 441 7.87 -3.49 8.58
CA VAL A 441 8.77 -4.50 8.01
C VAL A 441 8.44 -4.74 6.53
N GLU A 442 7.18 -4.97 6.20
CA GLU A 442 6.76 -5.17 4.82
C GLU A 442 7.02 -3.95 3.95
N THR A 443 6.77 -2.75 4.45
CA THR A 443 7.04 -1.51 3.71
C THR A 443 8.53 -1.37 3.41
N ALA A 444 9.40 -1.63 4.38
CA ALA A 444 10.85 -1.59 4.19
C ALA A 444 11.33 -2.66 3.20
N VAL A 445 10.86 -3.91 3.33
CA VAL A 445 11.21 -4.99 2.41
C VAL A 445 10.74 -4.66 0.99
N ARG A 446 9.49 -4.20 0.83
CA ARG A 446 8.93 -3.79 -0.47
C ARG A 446 9.65 -2.60 -1.07
N ALA A 447 10.08 -1.63 -0.26
CA ALA A 447 10.91 -0.53 -0.72
C ALA A 447 12.21 -1.05 -1.35
N VAL A 448 12.91 -1.98 -0.68
CA VAL A 448 14.18 -2.55 -1.15
C VAL A 448 14.01 -3.46 -2.37
N VAL A 449 12.95 -4.27 -2.44
CA VAL A 449 12.72 -5.17 -3.59
C VAL A 449 11.93 -4.52 -4.73
N SER A 450 11.63 -3.22 -4.61
CA SER A 450 10.98 -2.48 -5.68
C SER A 450 11.93 -2.36 -6.87
N GLU A 451 11.35 -2.37 -8.06
CA GLU A 451 12.14 -2.18 -9.29
C GLU A 451 12.74 -0.77 -9.35
N ASP A 452 12.05 0.21 -8.77
CA ASP A 452 12.54 1.59 -8.66
C ASP A 452 13.88 1.65 -7.91
N PHE A 453 13.95 0.92 -6.79
CA PHE A 453 15.12 0.84 -5.94
C PHE A 453 16.25 0.04 -6.58
N ALA A 454 15.92 -1.14 -7.12
CA ALA A 454 16.89 -2.08 -7.64
C ALA A 454 17.48 -1.67 -9.00
N LEU A 455 16.68 -1.00 -9.85
CA LEU A 455 17.05 -0.66 -11.23
C LEU A 455 17.42 0.82 -11.41
N GLY A 456 16.97 1.68 -10.51
CA GLY A 456 17.14 3.13 -10.59
C GLY A 456 16.10 3.84 -11.47
N PRO A 457 16.00 5.17 -11.34
CA PRO A 457 14.92 5.96 -11.92
C PRO A 457 14.96 5.99 -13.45
N GLU A 458 16.14 5.98 -14.08
CA GLU A 458 16.29 6.03 -15.54
C GLU A 458 15.78 4.75 -16.22
N VAL A 459 16.26 3.58 -15.76
CA VAL A 459 15.83 2.28 -16.29
C VAL A 459 14.33 2.10 -16.08
N ARG A 460 13.81 2.53 -14.92
CA ARG A 460 12.38 2.42 -14.68
C ARG A 460 11.55 3.39 -15.52
N ALA A 461 11.98 4.63 -15.71
CA ALA A 461 11.26 5.56 -16.58
C ALA A 461 11.14 5.01 -18.01
N TRP A 462 12.20 4.33 -18.48
CA TRP A 462 12.18 3.60 -19.74
C TRP A 462 11.21 2.40 -19.70
N LEU A 463 11.24 1.57 -18.66
CA LEU A 463 10.32 0.45 -18.48
C LEU A 463 8.85 0.91 -18.38
N ASP A 464 8.55 2.00 -17.68
CA ASP A 464 7.20 2.57 -17.57
C ASP A 464 6.66 2.98 -18.95
N ALA A 465 7.51 3.60 -19.78
CA ALA A 465 7.15 4.01 -21.14
C ALA A 465 6.95 2.81 -22.08
N ASP A 466 7.83 1.81 -22.01
CA ASP A 466 7.73 0.57 -22.80
C ASP A 466 6.52 -0.27 -22.37
N GLU A 467 6.32 -0.46 -21.07
CA GLU A 467 5.18 -1.18 -20.49
C GLU A 467 3.85 -0.53 -20.94
N LEU A 468 3.75 0.81 -20.89
CA LEU A 468 2.57 1.51 -21.37
C LEU A 468 2.33 1.28 -22.88
N SER A 469 3.38 1.34 -23.69
CA SER A 469 3.30 1.08 -25.14
C SER A 469 2.80 -0.34 -25.42
N VAL A 470 3.38 -1.33 -24.75
CA VAL A 470 3.00 -2.75 -24.88
C VAL A 470 1.57 -2.98 -24.42
N ARG A 471 1.15 -2.41 -23.27
CA ARG A 471 -0.22 -2.54 -22.78
C ARG A 471 -1.25 -1.98 -23.76
N ARG A 472 -0.98 -0.81 -24.34
CA ARG A 472 -1.85 -0.22 -25.37
C ARG A 472 -1.95 -1.11 -26.60
N ARG A 473 -0.81 -1.58 -27.12
CA ARG A 473 -0.78 -2.47 -28.28
C ARG A 473 -1.60 -3.74 -28.05
N ILE A 474 -1.35 -4.46 -26.94
CA ILE A 474 -2.09 -5.69 -26.61
C ILE A 474 -3.59 -5.43 -26.51
N ARG A 475 -3.99 -4.32 -25.89
CA ARG A 475 -5.41 -3.96 -25.76
C ARG A 475 -6.03 -3.68 -27.12
N ASP A 476 -5.35 -2.91 -27.96
CA ASP A 476 -5.87 -2.52 -29.28
C ASP A 476 -5.95 -3.76 -30.20
N GLU A 477 -4.94 -4.65 -30.18
CA GLU A 477 -4.98 -5.95 -30.87
C GLU A 477 -6.12 -6.84 -30.35
N LEU A 478 -6.32 -6.92 -29.04
CA LEU A 478 -7.42 -7.72 -28.46
C LEU A 478 -8.78 -7.18 -28.88
N LYS A 479 -8.96 -5.86 -28.95
CA LYS A 479 -10.18 -5.23 -29.46
C LYS A 479 -10.44 -5.60 -30.91
N GLU A 480 -9.42 -5.55 -31.75
CA GLU A 480 -9.53 -5.94 -33.16
C GLU A 480 -9.92 -7.42 -33.31
N VAL A 481 -9.33 -8.30 -32.49
CA VAL A 481 -9.67 -9.74 -32.48
C VAL A 481 -11.12 -9.95 -32.02
N MET A 482 -11.57 -9.28 -30.96
CA MET A 482 -12.95 -9.39 -30.47
C MET A 482 -13.95 -8.87 -31.50
N ALA A 483 -13.69 -7.69 -32.08
CA ALA A 483 -14.52 -7.12 -33.15
C ALA A 483 -14.59 -8.05 -34.38
N GLY A 484 -13.47 -8.67 -34.75
CA GLY A 484 -13.41 -9.66 -35.83
C GLY A 484 -14.18 -10.96 -35.54
N GLN A 485 -14.40 -11.28 -34.25
CA GLN A 485 -15.20 -12.41 -33.79
C GLN A 485 -16.67 -12.04 -33.54
N GLY A 486 -17.06 -10.79 -33.74
CA GLY A 486 -18.41 -10.30 -33.46
C GLY A 486 -18.76 -10.27 -31.96
N LEU A 487 -17.74 -10.15 -31.10
CA LEU A 487 -17.86 -10.06 -29.64
C LEU A 487 -17.78 -8.62 -29.13
#